data_AF-A0A259SIS5-F1
#
_entry.id   AF-A0A259SIS5-F1
#
_cell.length_a   1.000
_cell.length_b   1.000
_cell.length_c   1.000
_cell.angle_alpha   90.00
_cell.angle_beta   90.00
_cell.angle_gamma   90.00
#
_symmetry.space_group_name_H-M   'P 1'
#
loop_
_entity.id
_entity.type
_entity.pdbx_description
1 polymer ?
#
loop_
_entity_poly.entity_id
_entity_poly.type
_entity_poly.pdbx_seq_one_letter_code
_entity_poly.pdbx_strand_id
1 'polypeptide(L)'
;LSVAVRHTDDPVAGLAGGGSPNGTGSSDSLVIRRAAAPGHGTDPRIPAHLLDGYRETVRRAEASGDARMARIAEHFAALDTATSMTSTDYTARRITG
;
A
#
# COMPACT_ATOMS: atom_id res chain seq x y z
N LEU A 1 13.52 1.34 -0.49
CA LEU A 1 12.27 2.11 -0.58
C LEU A 1 11.10 1.19 -0.26
N SER A 2 10.15 1.63 0.57
CA SER A 2 8.88 0.92 0.78
C SER A 2 7.74 1.91 0.90
N VAL A 3 6.62 1.60 0.26
CA VAL A 3 5.44 2.45 0.21
C VAL A 3 4.24 1.64 0.68
N ALA A 4 3.56 2.14 1.71
CA ALA A 4 2.34 1.52 2.22
C ALA A 4 1.20 2.54 2.23
N VAL A 5 0.05 2.16 1.66
CA VAL A 5 -1.20 2.92 1.77
C VAL A 5 -2.14 2.12 2.66
N ARG A 6 -2.67 2.74 3.71
CA ARG A 6 -3.51 2.05 4.69
C ARG A 6 -4.65 2.95 5.14
N HIS A 7 -5.85 2.40 5.21
CA HIS A 7 -6.95 3.06 5.90
C HIS A 7 -7.03 2.56 7.33
N THR A 8 -7.13 3.47 8.30
CA THR A 8 -7.13 3.12 9.73
C THR A 8 -8.41 2.42 10.19
N ASP A 9 -9.46 2.52 9.39
CA ASP A 9 -10.78 1.93 9.56
C ASP A 9 -11.03 0.72 8.63
N ASP A 10 -10.02 0.28 7.87
CA ASP A 10 -10.05 -0.95 7.10
C ASP A 10 -9.53 -2.13 7.96
N PRO A 11 -10.38 -3.12 8.31
CA PRO A 11 -9.97 -4.26 9.11
C PRO A 11 -8.89 -5.11 8.42
N VAL A 12 -8.88 -5.17 7.09
CA VAL A 12 -7.88 -5.93 6.32
C VAL A 12 -6.50 -5.31 6.45
N ALA A 13 -6.42 -3.97 6.51
CA ALA A 13 -5.16 -3.28 6.78
C ALA A 13 -4.57 -3.69 8.14
N GLY A 14 -5.41 -3.98 9.14
CA GLY A 14 -4.99 -4.52 10.43
C GLY A 14 -4.51 -5.97 10.37
N LEU A 15 -5.11 -6.80 9.52
CA LEU A 15 -4.76 -8.22 9.32
C LEU A 15 -3.41 -8.44 8.60
N ALA A 16 -2.87 -7.43 7.93
CA ALA A 16 -1.56 -7.47 7.27
C ALA A 16 -0.36 -7.55 8.24
N GLY A 17 -0.55 -8.06 9.47
CA GLY A 17 0.50 -8.21 10.48
C GLY A 17 1.14 -6.89 10.90
N GLY A 18 0.40 -5.78 10.80
CA GLY A 18 0.90 -4.46 11.19
C GLY A 18 1.84 -3.80 10.18
N GLY A 19 2.29 -4.47 9.11
CA GLY A 19 3.39 -3.97 8.28
C GLY A 19 4.60 -3.59 9.14
N SER A 20 5.64 -2.98 8.57
CA SER A 20 6.61 -2.31 9.44
C SER A 20 5.97 -0.99 9.93
N PRO A 21 5.86 -0.76 11.25
CA PRO A 21 5.39 0.53 11.78
C PRO A 21 6.34 1.68 11.43
N ASN A 22 7.58 1.35 11.07
CA ASN A 22 8.60 2.25 10.56
C ASN A 22 8.71 2.11 9.03
N GLY A 23 9.26 3.12 8.36
CA GLY A 23 9.78 2.92 7.00
C GLY A 23 10.73 1.72 7.00
N THR A 24 10.53 0.73 6.14
CA THR A 24 11.42 -0.44 6.10
C THR A 24 12.80 0.00 5.61
N GLY A 25 13.66 0.34 6.56
CA GLY A 25 15.11 0.54 6.42
C GLY A 25 15.60 1.79 5.67
N SER A 26 14.79 2.44 4.83
CA SER A 26 15.22 3.60 4.01
C SER A 26 14.45 4.87 4.39
N SER A 27 15.16 6.01 4.43
CA SER A 27 14.61 7.36 4.64
C SER A 27 13.56 7.75 3.60
N ASP A 28 13.55 7.09 2.45
CA ASP A 28 12.61 7.33 1.36
C ASP A 28 11.29 6.56 1.55
N SER A 29 11.21 5.68 2.55
CA SER A 29 10.02 4.90 2.81
C SER A 29 8.87 5.77 3.34
N LEU A 30 7.65 5.45 2.94
CA LEU A 30 6.47 6.26 3.21
C LEU A 30 5.26 5.40 3.60
N VAL A 31 4.56 5.81 4.65
CA VAL A 31 3.30 5.22 5.08
C VAL A 31 2.20 6.28 5.00
N ILE A 32 1.31 6.15 4.01
CA ILE A 32 0.19 7.07 3.74
C ILE A 32 -1.05 6.53 4.46
N ARG A 33 -1.62 7.31 5.38
CA ARG A 33 -2.74 6.89 6.23
C ARG A 33 -3.87 7.91 6.28
N ARG A 34 -5.10 7.41 6.34
CA ARG A 34 -6.30 8.19 6.71
C ARG A 34 -7.42 7.26 7.19
N ALA A 35 -8.44 7.82 7.80
CA ALA A 35 -9.75 7.18 7.85
C ALA A 35 -10.48 7.44 6.52
N ALA A 36 -11.10 6.42 5.92
CA ALA A 36 -11.77 6.52 4.63
C ALA A 36 -13.24 6.05 4.65
N ALA A 37 -13.63 5.25 5.65
CA ALA A 37 -14.98 4.78 5.89
C ALA A 37 -15.29 4.70 7.42
N PRO A 38 -15.41 5.85 8.13
CA PRO A 38 -15.63 5.87 9.57
C PRO A 38 -16.89 5.08 9.96
N GLY A 39 -16.79 4.14 10.90
CA GLY A 39 -17.93 3.34 11.39
C GLY A 39 -18.23 2.05 10.62
N HIS A 40 -17.42 1.68 9.63
CA HIS A 40 -17.73 0.59 8.69
C HIS A 40 -16.86 -0.67 8.88
N GLY A 41 -15.89 -0.66 9.80
CA GLY A 41 -14.78 -1.62 9.84
C GLY A 41 -15.09 -3.10 10.12
N THR A 42 -16.37 -3.51 10.20
CA THR A 42 -16.77 -4.92 10.35
C THR A 42 -17.99 -5.31 9.52
N ASP A 43 -18.53 -4.42 8.66
CA ASP A 43 -19.72 -4.73 7.87
C ASP A 43 -19.37 -5.70 6.72
N PRO A 44 -19.87 -6.95 6.73
CA PRO A 44 -19.58 -7.94 5.69
C PRO A 44 -20.20 -7.60 4.33
N ARG A 45 -21.04 -6.55 4.25
CA ARG A 45 -21.67 -6.08 3.00
C ARG A 45 -20.77 -5.14 2.20
N ILE A 46 -19.58 -4.82 2.71
CA ILE A 46 -18.64 -3.92 2.04
C ILE A 46 -18.03 -4.63 0.82
N PRO A 47 -18.04 -4.00 -0.37
CA PRO A 47 -17.34 -4.52 -1.54
C PRO A 47 -15.86 -4.76 -1.24
N ALA A 48 -15.31 -5.86 -1.77
CA ALA A 48 -13.91 -6.20 -1.60
C ALA A 48 -13.01 -4.99 -1.91
N HIS A 49 -12.20 -4.61 -0.92
CA HIS A 49 -11.07 -3.68 -0.99
C HIS A 49 -11.32 -2.17 -1.13
N LEU A 50 -12.57 -1.68 -1.24
CA LEU A 50 -12.90 -0.24 -1.35
C LEU A 50 -11.86 0.55 -2.20
N LEU A 51 -11.48 -0.01 -3.35
CA LEU A 51 -10.26 0.37 -4.07
C LEU A 51 -10.25 1.86 -4.47
N ASP A 52 -11.42 2.44 -4.72
CA ASP A 52 -11.57 3.86 -5.02
C ASP A 52 -11.19 4.76 -3.84
N GLY A 53 -11.46 4.32 -2.61
CA GLY A 53 -11.00 4.98 -1.40
C GLY A 53 -9.47 4.98 -1.31
N TYR A 54 -8.80 3.90 -1.74
CA TYR A 54 -7.34 3.83 -1.77
C TYR A 54 -6.76 4.73 -2.87
N ARG A 55 -7.36 4.73 -4.06
CA ARG A 55 -6.97 5.64 -5.17
C ARG A 55 -7.08 7.11 -4.78
N GLU A 56 -8.17 7.50 -4.13
CA GLU A 56 -8.34 8.85 -3.62
C GLU A 56 -7.28 9.21 -2.55
N THR A 57 -6.88 8.26 -1.70
CA THR A 57 -5.77 8.49 -0.74
C THR A 57 -4.47 8.80 -1.46
N VAL A 58 -4.13 8.03 -2.49
CA VAL A 58 -2.90 8.25 -3.28
C VAL A 58 -2.95 9.61 -3.98
N ARG A 59 -4.07 9.96 -4.64
CA ARG A 59 -4.23 11.30 -5.27
C ARG A 59 -4.03 12.44 -4.29
N ARG A 60 -4.52 12.32 -3.05
CA ARG A 60 -4.28 13.32 -2.01
C ARG A 60 -2.81 13.40 -1.59
N ALA A 61 -2.13 12.26 -1.50
CA ALA A 61 -0.71 12.22 -1.19
C ALA A 61 0.10 12.89 -2.31
N GLU A 62 -0.20 12.60 -3.58
CA GLU A 62 0.42 13.26 -4.74
C GLU A 62 0.22 14.77 -4.72
N ALA A 63 -0.99 15.24 -4.36
CA ALA A 63 -1.31 16.66 -4.26
C ALA A 63 -0.73 17.36 -3.01
N SER A 64 -0.16 16.61 -2.05
CA SER A 64 0.28 17.17 -0.76
C SER A 64 1.57 18.01 -0.85
N GLY A 65 2.36 17.84 -1.91
CA GLY A 65 3.68 18.45 -2.03
C GLY A 65 4.78 17.78 -1.18
N ASP A 66 4.52 16.61 -0.57
CA ASP A 66 5.54 15.86 0.17
C ASP A 66 6.68 15.43 -0.78
N ALA A 67 7.91 15.86 -0.48
CA ALA A 67 9.08 15.57 -1.32
C ALA A 67 9.35 14.07 -1.52
N ARG A 68 8.88 13.20 -0.61
CA ARG A 68 8.98 11.74 -0.76
C ARG A 68 8.08 11.21 -1.88
N MET A 69 6.97 11.87 -2.19
CA MET A 69 6.12 11.50 -3.32
C MET A 69 6.84 11.73 -4.66
N ALA A 70 7.63 12.80 -4.76
CA ALA A 70 8.46 13.03 -5.94
C ALA A 70 9.50 11.91 -6.13
N ARG A 71 10.13 11.44 -5.04
CA ARG A 71 11.06 10.30 -5.09
C ARG A 71 10.39 8.99 -5.51
N ILE A 72 9.16 8.76 -5.06
CA ILE A 72 8.37 7.60 -5.51
C ILE A 72 8.08 7.71 -7.01
N ALA A 73 7.70 8.88 -7.51
CA ALA A 73 7.45 9.11 -8.93
C ALA A 73 8.73 8.91 -9.77
N GLU A 74 9.88 9.40 -9.32
CA GLU A 74 11.19 9.16 -9.95
C GLU A 74 11.51 7.67 -10.02
N HIS A 75 11.24 6.92 -8.93
CA HIS A 75 11.46 5.48 -8.90
C HIS A 75 10.57 4.75 -9.92
N PHE A 76 9.29 5.10 -10.02
CA PHE A 76 8.41 4.52 -11.03
C PHE A 76 8.80 4.90 -12.46
N ALA A 77 9.26 6.14 -12.69
CA ALA A 77 9.76 6.56 -14.00
C ALA A 77 10.99 5.72 -14.43
N ALA A 78 11.90 5.40 -13.50
CA ALA A 78 13.00 4.49 -13.81
C ALA A 78 12.51 3.09 -14.19
N LEU A 79 11.54 2.54 -13.45
CA LEU A 79 10.93 1.24 -13.76
C LEU A 79 10.20 1.23 -15.11
N ASP A 80 9.57 2.34 -15.51
CA ASP A 80 8.89 2.48 -16.80
C ASP A 80 9.84 2.39 -18.00
N THR A 81 11.12 2.71 -17.79
CA THR A 81 12.18 2.54 -18.81
C THR A 81 12.80 1.15 -18.82
N ALA A 82 12.44 0.27 -17.89
CA ALA A 82 13.05 -1.05 -17.78
C ALA A 82 12.64 -1.94 -18.97
N THR A 83 13.63 -2.45 -19.70
CA THR A 83 13.40 -3.35 -20.84
C THR A 83 13.28 -4.82 -20.45
N SER A 84 13.59 -5.16 -19.19
CA SER A 84 13.53 -6.53 -18.67
C SER A 84 13.28 -6.54 -17.16
N MET A 85 12.49 -7.50 -16.68
CA MET A 85 12.20 -7.72 -15.27
C MET A 85 12.30 -9.22 -14.96
N THR A 86 12.79 -9.55 -13.76
CA THR A 86 12.73 -10.91 -13.20
C THR A 86 11.79 -10.90 -11.99
N SER A 87 10.81 -11.81 -11.99
CA SER A 87 9.96 -12.09 -10.82
C SER A 87 10.24 -13.49 -10.32
N THR A 88 10.21 -13.67 -9.00
CA THR A 88 10.26 -14.99 -8.36
C THR A 88 9.07 -15.13 -7.43
N ASP A 89 8.14 -16.00 -7.80
CA ASP A 89 6.94 -16.28 -7.02
C ASP A 89 7.13 -17.55 -6.18
N TYR A 90 6.86 -17.43 -4.87
CA TYR A 90 6.87 -18.55 -3.95
C TYR A 90 5.44 -18.92 -3.58
N THR A 91 5.09 -20.19 -3.71
CA THR A 91 3.79 -20.73 -3.28
C THR A 91 4.00 -21.85 -2.26
N ALA A 92 3.25 -21.80 -1.17
CA ALA A 92 3.16 -22.90 -0.23
C ALA A 92 1.87 -23.70 -0.50
N ARG A 93 2.00 -25.03 -0.59
CA ARG A 93 0.85 -25.94 -0.64
C ARG A 93 0.84 -26.81 0.60
N ARG A 94 -0.32 -26.95 1.24
CA ARG A 94 -0.52 -27.93 2.29
C ARG A 94 -0.47 -29.32 1.67
N ILE A 95 0.35 -30.20 2.22
CA ILE A 95 0.38 -31.61 1.85
C ILE A 95 -0.41 -32.35 2.92
N THR A 96 -1.59 -32.86 2.58
CA THR A 96 -2.34 -33.73 3.48
C THR A 96 -1.73 -35.13 3.36
N GLY A 97 -1.15 -35.63 4.44
CA GLY A 97 -0.74 -37.04 4.58
C GLY A 97 -1.86 -37.87 5.17
#